data_AF-A0A960ZLG9-F1
#
_entry.id   AF-A0A960ZLG9-F1
#
_cell.length_a   1.000
_cell.length_b   1.000
_cell.length_c   1.000
_cell.angle_alpha   90.00
_cell.angle_beta   90.00
_cell.angle_gamma   90.00
#
_symmetry.space_group_name_H-M   'P 1'
#
loop_
_entity.id
_entity.type
_entity.pdbx_description
1 polymer ?
#
loop_
_entity_poly.entity_id
_entity_poly.type
_entity_poly.pdbx_seq_one_letter_code
_entity_poly.pdbx_strand_id
1 'polypeptide(L)'
;PIFSVVLAGFLFKRGGALAANVALVAGCVLLILGYFVPPFSGWAEKVHGFHFLGIVFATLMVFQFVMSKVRPLPRDWEHHHSGDVDLTPWKWAKPLGIGIVAFVVLLYLSLADFSVLKG
;
A
#
# COMPACT_ATOMS: atom_id res chain seq x y z
N PRO A 1 -4.03 -7.03 -0.62
CA PRO A 1 -3.04 -7.89 -1.34
C PRO A 1 -2.57 -7.29 -2.68
N ILE A 2 -3.47 -6.95 -3.60
CA ILE A 2 -3.11 -6.37 -4.91
C ILE A 2 -2.30 -5.09 -4.76
N PHE A 3 -2.75 -4.17 -3.89
CA PHE A 3 -2.02 -2.92 -3.62
C PHE A 3 -0.58 -3.17 -3.15
N SER A 4 -0.35 -4.18 -2.30
CA SER A 4 1.00 -4.61 -1.90
C SER A 4 1.82 -5.02 -3.13
N VAL A 5 1.29 -5.92 -3.96
CA VAL A 5 2.02 -6.41 -5.13
C VAL A 5 2.38 -5.30 -6.11
N VAL A 6 1.44 -4.40 -6.40
CA VAL A 6 1.65 -3.25 -7.29
C VAL A 6 2.71 -2.30 -6.71
N LEU A 7 2.59 -1.94 -5.43
CA LEU A 7 3.54 -1.04 -4.80
C LEU A 7 4.95 -1.64 -4.74
N ALA A 8 5.07 -2.93 -4.41
CA ALA A 8 6.35 -3.64 -4.45
C ALA A 8 6.94 -3.67 -5.86
N GLY A 9 6.13 -3.75 -6.91
CA GLY A 9 6.60 -3.66 -8.30
C GLY A 9 7.30 -2.34 -8.60
N PHE A 10 6.83 -1.24 -8.00
CA PHE A 10 7.46 0.08 -8.13
C PHE A 10 8.67 0.26 -7.20
N LEU A 11 8.61 -0.26 -5.98
CA LEU A 11 9.64 -0.04 -4.96
C LEU A 11 10.82 -1.03 -5.06
N PHE A 12 10.57 -2.29 -5.41
CA PHE A 12 11.54 -3.37 -5.40
C PHE A 12 11.87 -3.82 -6.84
N LYS A 13 12.75 -3.07 -7.51
CA LYS A 13 13.14 -3.30 -8.93
C LYS A 13 13.62 -4.71 -9.25
N ARG A 14 14.06 -5.49 -8.25
CA ARG A 14 14.57 -6.86 -8.40
C ARG A 14 13.59 -7.93 -7.91
N GLY A 15 12.37 -7.55 -7.53
CA GLY A 15 11.34 -8.48 -7.07
C GLY A 15 10.87 -9.41 -8.18
N GLY A 16 10.93 -10.73 -7.96
CA GLY A 16 10.49 -11.72 -8.95
C GLY A 16 8.98 -11.94 -8.97
N ALA A 17 8.45 -12.39 -10.11
CA ALA A 17 7.03 -12.72 -10.29
C ALA A 17 6.52 -13.80 -9.32
N LEU A 18 7.37 -14.77 -8.97
CA LEU A 18 7.03 -15.79 -7.98
C LEU A 18 6.68 -15.16 -6.62
N ALA A 19 7.48 -14.19 -6.14
CA ALA A 19 7.26 -13.53 -4.87
C ALA A 19 5.96 -12.71 -4.89
N ALA A 20 5.67 -12.04 -6.00
CA ALA A 20 4.41 -11.32 -6.21
C ALA A 20 3.19 -12.26 -6.15
N ASN A 21 3.24 -13.40 -6.85
CA ASN A 21 2.15 -14.37 -6.86
C ASN A 21 1.93 -15.01 -5.48
N VAL A 22 3.01 -15.39 -4.79
CA VAL A 22 2.94 -15.92 -3.42
C VAL A 22 2.36 -14.88 -2.48
N ALA A 23 2.80 -13.62 -2.55
CA ALA A 23 2.27 -12.54 -1.72
C ALA A 23 0.77 -12.27 -1.98
N LEU A 24 0.33 -12.37 -3.24
CA LEU A 24 -1.08 -12.22 -3.59
C LEU A 24 -1.93 -13.32 -2.96
N VAL A 25 -1.55 -14.58 -3.16
CA VAL A 25 -2.28 -15.74 -2.62
C VAL A 25 -2.24 -15.74 -1.10
N ALA A 26 -1.06 -15.57 -0.50
CA ALA A 26 -0.89 -15.51 0.95
C ALA A 26 -1.71 -14.36 1.55
N GLY A 27 -1.72 -13.19 0.91
CA GLY A 27 -2.53 -12.06 1.33
C GLY A 27 -4.03 -12.37 1.34
N CYS A 28 -4.55 -13.03 0.31
CA CYS A 28 -5.96 -13.45 0.29
C CYS A 28 -6.25 -14.48 1.39
N VAL A 29 -5.38 -15.47 1.57
CA VAL A 29 -5.52 -16.49 2.62
C VAL A 29 -5.52 -15.84 4.01
N LEU A 30 -4.57 -14.94 4.30
CA LEU A 30 -4.47 -14.24 5.58
C LEU A 30 -5.73 -13.42 5.89
N LEU A 31 -6.30 -12.75 4.89
CA LEU A 31 -7.55 -12.01 5.07
C LEU A 31 -8.74 -12.94 5.29
N ILE A 32 -8.85 -14.05 4.55
CA ILE A 32 -9.92 -15.03 4.74
C ILE A 32 -9.85 -15.63 6.15
N LEU A 33 -8.67 -16.05 6.58
CA LEU A 33 -8.47 -16.60 7.93
C LEU A 33 -8.78 -15.55 8.99
N GLY A 34 -8.24 -14.34 8.84
CA GLY A 34 -8.39 -13.27 9.82
C GLY A 34 -9.80 -12.71 9.92
N TYR A 35 -10.65 -12.82 8.90
CA TYR A 35 -12.04 -12.34 8.99
C TYR A 35 -13.06 -13.45 9.28
N PHE A 36 -12.84 -14.67 8.80
CA PHE A 36 -13.90 -15.69 8.77
C PHE A 36 -13.60 -16.96 9.57
N VAL A 37 -12.37 -17.18 10.03
CA VAL A 37 -11.98 -18.45 10.67
C VAL A 37 -11.63 -18.23 12.15
N PRO A 38 -12.43 -18.73 13.10
CA PRO A 38 -12.06 -18.78 14.52
C PRO A 38 -10.85 -19.69 14.75
N PRO A 39 -9.90 -19.35 15.65
CA PRO A 39 -9.89 -18.21 16.57
C PRO A 39 -9.31 -16.91 15.97
N PHE A 40 -8.84 -16.94 14.73
CA PHE A 40 -8.15 -15.80 14.09
C PHE A 40 -9.06 -14.59 13.92
N SER A 41 -10.34 -14.82 13.61
CA SER A 41 -11.37 -13.75 13.56
C SER A 41 -11.50 -13.01 14.88
N GLY A 42 -11.54 -13.72 16.02
CA GLY A 42 -11.62 -13.10 17.34
C GLY A 42 -10.37 -12.31 17.74
N TRP A 43 -9.19 -12.64 17.20
CA TRP A 43 -8.00 -11.82 17.37
C TRP A 43 -8.03 -10.58 16.46
N ALA A 44 -8.43 -10.75 15.20
CA ALA A 44 -8.51 -9.65 14.25
C ALA A 44 -9.58 -8.63 14.66
N GLU A 45 -10.68 -9.03 15.27
CA GLU A 45 -11.69 -8.10 15.81
C GLU A 45 -11.13 -7.22 16.94
N LYS A 46 -10.23 -7.75 17.77
CA LYS A 46 -9.56 -6.97 18.82
C LYS A 46 -8.64 -5.89 18.22
N VAL A 47 -8.11 -6.13 17.03
CA VAL A 47 -7.24 -5.20 16.31
C VAL A 47 -8.08 -4.52 15.24
N HIS A 48 -8.70 -3.38 15.57
CA HIS A 48 -9.58 -2.60 14.68
C HIS A 48 -9.32 -2.82 13.18
N GLY A 49 -10.35 -3.09 12.37
CA GLY A 49 -10.20 -3.67 11.02
C GLY A 49 -9.19 -2.99 10.09
N PHE A 50 -9.04 -1.66 10.16
CA PHE A 50 -8.00 -0.94 9.41
C PHE A 50 -6.56 -1.28 9.86
N HIS A 51 -6.32 -1.43 11.16
CA HIS A 51 -5.03 -1.86 11.68
C HIS A 51 -4.72 -3.30 11.26
N PHE A 52 -5.70 -4.20 11.32
CA PHE A 52 -5.52 -5.57 10.81
C PHE A 52 -5.13 -5.57 9.32
N LEU A 53 -5.86 -4.83 8.48
CA LEU A 53 -5.55 -4.72 7.06
C LEU A 53 -4.16 -4.10 6.81
N GLY A 54 -3.79 -3.09 7.60
CA GLY A 54 -2.47 -2.46 7.58
C GLY A 54 -1.35 -3.42 7.97
N ILE A 55 -1.55 -4.25 8.99
CA ILE A 55 -0.60 -5.29 9.41
C ILE A 55 -0.40 -6.30 8.27
N VAL A 56 -1.49 -6.81 7.68
CA VAL A 56 -1.39 -7.75 6.55
C VAL A 56 -0.63 -7.12 5.39
N PHE A 57 -0.93 -5.87 5.04
CA PHE A 57 -0.20 -5.13 4.01
C PHE A 57 1.30 -5.01 4.34
N ALA A 58 1.65 -4.61 5.57
CA ALA A 58 3.03 -4.48 6.00
C ALA A 58 3.77 -5.82 5.99
N THR A 59 3.13 -6.90 6.42
CA THR A 59 3.68 -8.27 6.37
C THR A 59 4.00 -8.68 4.94
N LEU A 60 3.09 -8.43 4.00
CA LEU A 60 3.33 -8.73 2.58
C LEU A 60 4.45 -7.87 1.99
N MET A 61 4.54 -6.60 2.38
CA MET A 61 5.65 -5.70 2.00
C MET A 61 6.99 -6.22 2.48
N VAL A 62 7.09 -6.61 3.75
CA VAL A 62 8.32 -7.18 4.32
C VAL A 62 8.69 -8.47 3.60
N PHE A 63 7.73 -9.37 3.36
CA PHE A 63 7.97 -10.60 2.61
C PHE A 63 8.50 -10.31 1.19
N GLN A 64 7.84 -9.43 0.43
CA GLN A 64 8.26 -9.10 -0.93
C GLN A 64 9.63 -8.39 -0.96
N PHE A 65 9.93 -7.54 0.03
CA PHE A 65 11.24 -6.94 0.20
C PHE A 65 12.32 -8.00 0.43
N VAL A 66 12.11 -8.92 1.38
CA VAL A 66 13.07 -10.01 1.66
C VAL A 66 13.27 -10.87 0.42
N MET A 67 12.19 -11.23 -0.29
CA MET A 67 12.28 -12.02 -1.52
C MET A 67 13.04 -11.31 -2.63
N SER A 68 12.96 -9.97 -2.72
CA SER A 68 13.76 -9.19 -3.67
C SER A 68 15.27 -9.28 -3.41
N LYS A 69 15.69 -9.71 -2.22
CA LYS A 69 17.09 -9.90 -1.82
C LYS A 69 17.53 -11.36 -1.86
N VAL A 70 16.65 -12.29 -1.49
CA VAL A 70 16.94 -13.74 -1.43
C VAL A 70 16.90 -14.39 -2.82
N ARG A 71 15.93 -14.00 -3.66
CA ARG A 71 15.82 -14.47 -5.06
C ARG A 71 15.62 -13.28 -6.00
N PRO A 72 16.63 -12.41 -6.14
CA PRO A 72 16.54 -11.25 -7.01
C PRO A 72 16.47 -11.68 -8.48
N LEU A 73 15.82 -10.86 -9.30
CA LEU A 73 16.00 -10.92 -10.75
C LEU A 73 17.48 -10.69 -11.13
N PRO A 74 17.97 -11.33 -12.22
CA PRO A 74 19.35 -11.14 -12.70
C PRO A 74 19.67 -9.69 -13.09
N ARG A 75 18.67 -8.97 -13.59
CA ARG A 75 18.74 -7.56 -13.96
C ARG A 75 17.63 -6.79 -13.27
N ASP A 76 17.88 -5.51 -13.02
CA ASP A 76 16.88 -4.61 -12.47
C ASP A 76 15.76 -4.40 -13.49
N TRP A 77 14.53 -4.31 -13.00
CA TRP A 77 13.41 -3.90 -13.82
C TRP A 77 13.55 -2.43 -14.19
N GLU A 78 13.47 -2.16 -15.49
CA GLU A 78 13.48 -0.82 -16.06
C GLU A 78 12.14 -0.56 -16.75
N HIS A 79 11.55 0.59 -16.45
CA HIS A 79 10.34 1.04 -17.13
C HIS A 79 10.73 1.60 -18.51
N HIS A 80 10.42 0.87 -19.58
CA HIS A 80 10.55 1.38 -20.93
C HIS A 80 9.33 2.25 -21.26
N HIS A 81 9.55 3.56 -21.43
CA HIS A 81 8.51 4.45 -21.92
C HIS A 81 8.34 4.25 -23.42
N SER A 82 7.13 3.87 -23.85
CA SER A 82 6.85 3.63 -25.28
C SER A 82 6.71 4.92 -26.09
N GLY A 83 6.45 6.06 -25.44
CA GLY A 83 6.18 7.34 -26.12
C GLY A 83 4.78 7.44 -26.73
N ASP A 84 3.92 6.42 -26.57
CA ASP A 84 2.57 6.38 -27.15
C ASP A 84 1.61 7.42 -26.53
N VAL A 85 1.99 8.01 -25.39
CA VAL A 85 1.19 8.98 -24.64
C VAL A 85 2.09 10.07 -24.07
N ASP A 86 1.68 11.32 -24.24
CA ASP A 86 2.32 12.48 -23.62
C ASP A 86 2.10 12.45 -22.09
N LEU A 87 3.19 12.26 -21.34
CA LEU A 87 3.22 12.26 -19.88
C LEU A 87 3.60 13.63 -19.31
N THR A 88 3.73 14.68 -20.13
CA THR A 88 4.05 16.02 -19.62
C THR A 88 2.94 16.50 -18.69
N PRO A 89 3.27 16.85 -17.42
CA PRO A 89 2.25 17.35 -16.51
C PRO A 89 1.69 18.67 -17.03
N TRP A 90 0.35 18.78 -17.07
CA TRP A 90 -0.31 20.04 -17.42
C TRP A 90 0.15 21.18 -16.49
N LYS A 91 0.17 22.41 -17.02
CA LYS A 91 0.71 23.60 -16.34
C LYS A 91 0.20 23.80 -14.90
N TRP A 92 -1.04 23.43 -14.62
CA TRP A 92 -1.69 23.63 -13.32
C TRP A 92 -1.65 22.41 -12.39
N ALA A 93 -0.96 21.33 -12.77
CA ALA A 93 -0.87 20.12 -11.96
C ALA A 93 -0.42 20.40 -10.53
N LYS A 94 0.71 21.10 -10.40
CA LYS A 94 1.32 21.44 -9.11
C LYS A 94 0.47 22.41 -8.28
N PRO A 95 0.06 23.59 -8.80
CA PRO A 95 -0.74 24.53 -8.01
C PRO A 95 -2.10 23.96 -7.61
N LEU A 96 -2.79 23.20 -8.48
CA LEU A 96 -4.06 22.57 -8.12
C LEU A 96 -3.85 21.47 -7.08
N GLY A 97 -2.79 20.66 -7.21
CA GLY A 97 -2.44 19.64 -6.22
C GLY A 97 -2.20 20.24 -4.83
N ILE A 98 -1.44 21.33 -4.74
CA ILE A 98 -1.23 22.07 -3.48
C ILE A 98 -2.57 22.60 -2.93
N GLY A 99 -3.40 23.18 -3.80
CA GLY A 99 -4.73 23.67 -3.42
C GLY A 99 -5.63 22.58 -2.84
N ILE A 100 -5.66 21.39 -3.45
CA ILE A 100 -6.42 20.24 -2.94
C ILE A 100 -5.88 19.80 -1.57
N VAL A 101 -4.55 19.69 -1.41
CA VAL A 101 -3.95 19.32 -0.12
C VAL A 101 -4.31 20.34 0.97
N ALA A 102 -4.17 21.63 0.69
CA ALA A 102 -4.54 22.69 1.62
C ALA A 102 -6.03 22.65 1.98
N PHE A 103 -6.91 22.43 0.99
CA PHE A 103 -8.35 22.30 1.20
C PHE A 103 -8.69 21.12 2.12
N VAL A 104 -8.09 19.95 1.88
CA VAL A 104 -8.29 18.77 2.74
C VAL A 104 -7.80 19.06 4.17
N VAL A 105 -6.61 19.65 4.34
CA VAL A 105 -6.11 20.02 5.67
C VAL A 105 -7.05 20.99 6.38
N LEU A 106 -7.57 22.00 5.68
CA LEU A 106 -8.53 22.95 6.24
C LEU A 106 -9.82 22.27 6.67
N LEU A 107 -10.35 21.31 5.89
CA LEU A 107 -11.53 20.53 6.28
C LEU A 107 -11.29 19.74 7.57
N TYR A 108 -10.14 19.07 7.68
CA TYR A 108 -9.78 18.34 8.90
C TYR A 108 -9.69 19.29 10.10
N LEU A 109 -9.08 20.46 9.93
CA LEU A 109 -8.97 21.45 11.02
C LEU A 109 -10.32 22.08 11.36
N SER A 110 -11.17 22.41 10.40
CA SER A 110 -12.44 23.09 10.67
C SER A 110 -13.48 22.18 11.32
N LEU A 111 -13.45 20.88 10.98
CA LEU A 111 -14.39 19.89 11.50
C LEU A 111 -13.83 19.11 12.70
N ALA A 112 -12.54 19.26 13.02
CA ALA A 112 -11.97 18.65 14.21
C ALA A 112 -12.52 19.31 15.48
N ASP A 113 -12.91 18.47 16.42
CA ASP A 113 -13.14 18.91 17.79
C ASP A 113 -11.79 19.02 18.50
N PHE A 114 -11.33 20.24 18.75
CA PHE A 114 -10.07 20.48 19.49
C PHE A 114 -10.27 20.52 21.00
N SER A 115 -11.49 20.38 21.52
CA SER A 115 -11.72 20.36 22.97
C SER A 115 -11.02 19.18 23.65
N VAL A 116 -10.89 18.05 22.95
CA VAL A 116 -10.14 16.85 23.39
C VAL A 116 -8.63 17.09 23.57
N LEU A 117 -8.06 18.17 23.05
CA LEU A 117 -6.65 18.53 23.27
C LEU A 117 -6.44 19.38 24.54
N LYS A 118 -7.51 19.93 25.11
CA LYS A 118 -7.49 20.73 26.34
C LYS A 118 -7.77 19.88 27.57
N GLY A 119 -7.08 18.74 27.67
CA GLY A 119 -7.03 17.93 28.88
C GLY A 119 -6.43 18.69 30.05
#